data_AF-A0A959RA79-F1
#
_entry.id   AF-A0A959RA79-F1
#
_cell.length_a   1.000
_cell.length_b   1.000
_cell.length_c   1.000
_cell.angle_alpha   90.00
_cell.angle_beta   90.00
_cell.angle_gamma   90.00
#
_symmetry.space_group_name_H-M   'P 1'
#
loop_
_entity.id
_entity.type
_entity.pdbx_description
1 polymer ?
#
loop_
_entity_poly.entity_id
_entity_poly.type
_entity_poly.pdbx_seq_one_letter_code
_entity_poly.pdbx_strand_id
1 'polypeptide(L)'
;MNRNAFIGRNAEQLFKNSIGDQSSILGKIISHFKIKGVFEGALSTGIHGEKSDIKMGFSDGRNVDANIKAFKASGPAFNQITRTTISKFCEIFNLLELKSTLTDLFLEKSRNSRTKTFPDNIQSHLISIFQPISRQILSWSFSYKKSREILVLFEQETGSFLIYPMKEVLQKINKEISFTTRGNIQIGNCVIIQRKGGNGVHSLHIPKDDIKHPGNNIQIKLKMKIFISEMERILLAKYRL
;
A
#
# COMPACT_ATOMS: atom_id res chain seq x y z
N MET A 1 -19.92 -8.15 -7.44
CA MET A 1 -18.46 -8.10 -7.12
C MET A 1 -17.99 -6.64 -7.12
N ASN A 2 -17.08 -6.23 -6.23
CA ASN A 2 -16.60 -4.83 -6.16
C ASN A 2 -15.73 -4.48 -7.38
N ARG A 3 -16.14 -3.49 -8.19
CA ARG A 3 -15.45 -3.07 -9.44
C ARG A 3 -13.95 -2.78 -9.25
N ASN A 4 -13.56 -2.19 -8.12
CA ASN A 4 -12.15 -1.88 -7.85
C ASN A 4 -11.31 -3.14 -7.56
N ALA A 5 -11.92 -4.16 -6.93
CA ALA A 5 -11.26 -5.43 -6.69
C ALA A 5 -11.06 -6.21 -7.99
N PHE A 6 -12.03 -6.14 -8.91
CA PHE A 6 -11.92 -6.72 -10.25
C PHE A 6 -10.80 -6.06 -11.07
N ILE A 7 -10.72 -4.72 -11.05
CA ILE A 7 -9.66 -3.97 -11.73
C ILE A 7 -8.27 -4.37 -11.20
N GLY A 8 -8.12 -4.52 -9.88
CA GLY A 8 -6.86 -4.97 -9.28
C GLY A 8 -6.41 -6.34 -9.81
N ARG A 9 -7.30 -7.32 -9.78
CA ARG A 9 -7.03 -8.68 -10.30
C ARG A 9 -6.67 -8.67 -11.79
N ASN A 10 -7.35 -7.85 -12.58
CA ASN A 10 -7.04 -7.74 -14.00
C ASN A 10 -5.65 -7.14 -14.23
N ALA A 11 -5.25 -6.12 -13.48
CA ALA A 11 -3.91 -5.55 -13.58
C ALA A 11 -2.82 -6.56 -13.23
N GLU A 12 -3.05 -7.40 -12.21
CA GLU A 12 -2.14 -8.49 -11.84
C GLU A 12 -2.02 -9.52 -12.97
N GLN A 13 -3.14 -9.94 -13.55
CA GLN A 13 -3.19 -10.90 -14.65
C GLN A 13 -2.54 -10.34 -15.93
N LEU A 14 -2.76 -9.07 -16.23
CA LEU A 14 -2.16 -8.38 -17.37
C LEU A 14 -0.64 -8.27 -17.22
N PHE A 15 -0.14 -7.88 -16.03
CA PHE A 15 1.30 -7.84 -15.78
C PHE A 15 1.93 -9.23 -15.96
N LYS A 16 1.34 -10.25 -15.33
CA LYS A 16 1.79 -11.64 -15.41
C LYS A 16 1.94 -12.12 -16.85
N ASN A 17 0.95 -11.83 -17.68
CA ASN A 17 0.89 -12.31 -19.06
C ASN A 17 1.76 -11.50 -20.03
N SER A 18 2.09 -10.24 -19.71
CA SER A 18 2.78 -9.34 -20.63
C SER A 18 4.28 -9.21 -20.36
N ILE A 19 4.72 -9.36 -19.10
CA ILE A 19 6.11 -9.05 -18.73
C ILE A 19 7.15 -9.93 -19.46
N GLY A 20 6.78 -11.16 -19.83
CA GLY A 20 7.63 -12.07 -20.60
C GLY A 20 8.00 -11.54 -21.99
N ASP A 21 7.10 -10.79 -22.62
CA ASP A 21 7.30 -10.22 -23.96
C ASP A 21 8.10 -8.92 -23.93
N GLN A 22 8.37 -8.38 -22.73
CA GLN A 22 9.03 -7.08 -22.55
C GLN A 22 10.53 -7.27 -22.27
N SER A 23 11.28 -7.77 -23.27
CA SER A 23 12.71 -8.10 -23.13
C SER A 23 13.58 -6.95 -22.59
N SER A 24 13.33 -5.71 -23.05
CA SER A 24 14.04 -4.51 -22.57
C SER A 24 13.76 -4.20 -21.09
N ILE A 25 12.55 -4.51 -20.61
CA ILE A 25 12.12 -4.32 -19.23
C ILE A 25 12.72 -5.42 -18.35
N LEU A 26 12.68 -6.67 -18.80
CA LEU A 26 13.33 -7.80 -18.13
C LEU A 26 14.83 -7.57 -17.99
N GLY A 27 15.52 -7.07 -19.03
CA GLY A 27 16.94 -6.73 -18.97
C GLY A 27 17.27 -5.71 -17.87
N LYS A 28 16.42 -4.69 -17.68
CA LYS A 28 16.56 -3.71 -16.58
C LYS A 28 16.39 -4.37 -15.21
N ILE A 29 15.40 -5.24 -15.05
CA ILE A 29 15.15 -5.98 -13.79
C ILE A 29 16.34 -6.90 -13.47
N ILE A 30 16.76 -7.71 -14.44
CA ILE A 30 17.90 -8.64 -14.31
C ILE A 30 19.16 -7.88 -13.90
N SER A 31 19.48 -6.79 -14.60
CA SER A 31 20.64 -5.95 -14.31
C SER A 31 20.56 -5.34 -12.89
N HIS A 32 19.43 -4.76 -12.53
CA HIS A 32 19.23 -4.10 -11.24
C HIS A 32 19.40 -5.07 -10.06
N PHE A 33 18.80 -6.26 -10.15
CA PHE A 33 18.84 -7.26 -9.08
C PHE A 33 20.05 -8.21 -9.18
N LYS A 34 20.91 -8.04 -10.19
CA LYS A 34 22.06 -8.90 -10.47
C LYS A 34 21.67 -10.38 -10.59
N ILE A 35 20.62 -10.63 -11.35
CA ILE A 35 20.11 -11.99 -11.64
C ILE A 35 21.02 -12.62 -12.69
N LYS A 36 21.41 -13.88 -12.49
CA LYS A 36 22.29 -14.62 -13.40
C LYS A 36 21.51 -15.53 -14.36
N GLY A 37 20.30 -15.91 -13.98
CA GLY A 37 19.39 -16.72 -14.78
C GLY A 37 18.60 -15.92 -15.82
N VAL A 38 17.95 -16.66 -16.72
CA VAL A 38 16.96 -16.11 -17.65
C VAL A 38 15.56 -16.14 -17.03
N PHE A 39 14.66 -15.30 -17.51
CA PHE A 39 13.26 -15.29 -17.06
C PHE A 39 12.56 -16.58 -17.51
N GLU A 40 11.94 -17.30 -16.57
CA GLU A 40 11.24 -18.56 -16.86
C GLU A 40 9.71 -18.40 -16.85
N GLY A 41 9.20 -17.42 -16.11
CA GLY A 41 7.77 -17.18 -16.04
C GLY A 41 7.34 -16.34 -14.83
N ALA A 42 6.06 -16.01 -14.79
CA ALA A 42 5.44 -15.28 -13.70
C ALA A 42 4.22 -16.04 -13.15
N LEU A 43 4.13 -16.13 -11.82
CA LEU A 43 3.09 -16.87 -11.12
C LEU A 43 2.32 -15.95 -10.16
N SER A 44 1.02 -16.17 -10.03
CA SER A 44 0.19 -15.52 -9.00
C SER A 44 0.35 -16.24 -7.68
N THR A 45 0.63 -15.52 -6.60
CA THR A 45 0.85 -16.10 -5.26
C THR A 45 -0.44 -16.35 -4.46
N GLY A 46 -1.60 -15.96 -5.01
CA GLY A 46 -2.92 -16.24 -4.43
C GLY A 46 -3.26 -15.45 -3.16
N ILE A 47 -4.51 -15.54 -2.70
CA ILE A 47 -5.05 -14.76 -1.56
C ILE A 47 -4.48 -15.24 -0.21
N HIS A 48 -4.01 -16.49 -0.14
CA HIS A 48 -3.42 -17.11 1.05
C HIS A 48 -1.88 -17.10 1.05
N GLY A 49 -1.27 -16.69 -0.07
CA GLY A 49 0.18 -16.50 -0.16
C GLY A 49 0.60 -15.19 0.50
N GLU A 50 1.91 -15.07 0.70
CA GLU A 50 2.52 -13.83 1.11
C GLU A 50 2.03 -12.64 0.27
N LYS A 51 2.15 -11.45 0.84
CA LYS A 51 1.62 -10.19 0.34
C LYS A 51 2.11 -9.82 -1.09
N SER A 52 2.95 -10.59 -1.77
CA SER A 52 3.24 -10.44 -3.20
C SER A 52 1.96 -10.70 -4.02
N ASP A 53 1.80 -9.99 -5.13
CA ASP A 53 0.67 -10.22 -6.04
C ASP A 53 1.10 -11.15 -7.19
N ILE A 54 2.34 -10.97 -7.68
CA ILE A 54 3.00 -11.81 -8.70
C ILE A 54 4.44 -12.10 -8.28
N LYS A 55 4.92 -13.32 -8.54
CA LYS A 55 6.31 -13.76 -8.39
C LYS A 55 6.90 -14.06 -9.77
N MET A 56 8.01 -13.41 -10.11
CA MET A 56 8.76 -13.64 -11.35
C MET A 56 9.90 -14.62 -11.07
N GLY A 57 9.90 -15.78 -11.73
CA GLY A 57 10.92 -16.81 -11.56
C GLY A 57 12.04 -16.71 -12.61
N PHE A 58 13.25 -17.04 -12.18
CA PHE A 58 14.45 -17.06 -13.01
C PHE A 58 15.20 -18.38 -12.86
N SER A 59 15.89 -18.78 -13.93
CA SER A 59 16.55 -20.10 -14.04
C SER A 59 17.73 -20.32 -13.10
N ASP A 60 18.19 -19.28 -12.40
CA ASP A 60 19.17 -19.39 -11.31
C ASP A 60 18.52 -19.66 -9.93
N GLY A 61 17.23 -19.97 -9.93
CA GLY A 61 16.42 -20.20 -8.72
C GLY A 61 15.98 -18.92 -8.01
N ARG A 62 16.36 -17.74 -8.53
CA ARG A 62 15.96 -16.46 -7.94
C ARG A 62 14.52 -16.11 -8.31
N ASN A 63 13.87 -15.40 -7.41
CA ASN A 63 12.56 -14.82 -7.64
C ASN A 63 12.63 -13.30 -7.49
N VAL A 64 11.76 -12.59 -8.23
CA VAL A 64 11.45 -11.17 -8.01
C VAL A 64 9.98 -11.04 -7.66
N ASP A 65 9.69 -10.63 -6.43
CA ASP A 65 8.32 -10.48 -5.93
C ASP A 65 7.77 -9.07 -6.19
N ALA A 66 6.63 -9.02 -6.90
CA ALA A 66 5.97 -7.79 -7.32
C ALA A 66 4.71 -7.51 -6.49
N ASN A 67 4.57 -6.26 -6.02
CA ASN A 67 3.28 -5.72 -5.57
C ASN A 67 2.66 -4.86 -6.65
N ILE A 68 1.45 -5.18 -7.08
CA ILE A 68 0.77 -4.52 -8.19
C ILE A 68 -0.39 -3.67 -7.66
N LYS A 69 -0.49 -2.43 -8.13
CA LYS A 69 -1.57 -1.51 -7.77
C LYS A 69 -2.06 -0.75 -8.99
N ALA A 70 -3.34 -0.91 -9.33
CA ALA A 70 -3.98 -0.20 -10.43
C ALA A 70 -4.54 1.16 -9.97
N PHE A 71 -4.34 2.23 -10.75
CA PHE A 71 -4.83 3.56 -10.45
C PHE A 71 -5.37 4.27 -11.71
N LYS A 72 -6.14 5.34 -11.52
CA LYS A 72 -6.63 6.23 -12.58
C LYS A 72 -5.98 7.60 -12.43
N ALA A 73 -5.45 8.17 -13.50
CA ALA A 73 -4.80 9.48 -13.42
C ALA A 73 -5.83 10.62 -13.35
N SER A 74 -7.02 10.47 -13.92
CA SER A 74 -8.08 11.49 -13.84
C SER A 74 -8.72 11.69 -12.45
N GLY A 75 -8.50 10.80 -11.48
CA GLY A 75 -9.19 10.81 -10.18
C GLY A 75 -8.30 11.05 -8.95
N PRO A 76 -8.91 11.18 -7.75
CA PRO A 76 -8.20 11.12 -6.48
C PRO A 76 -7.66 9.67 -6.29
N ALA A 77 -6.44 9.45 -6.76
CA ALA A 77 -5.80 8.14 -6.79
C ALA A 77 -5.24 7.77 -5.41
N PHE A 78 -6.14 7.41 -4.48
CA PHE A 78 -5.80 6.90 -3.15
C PHE A 78 -5.93 5.38 -3.12
N ASN A 79 -4.81 4.69 -3.25
CA ASN A 79 -4.79 3.23 -3.29
C ASN A 79 -4.50 2.66 -1.91
N GLN A 80 -5.25 1.62 -1.51
CA GLN A 80 -4.93 0.90 -0.27
C GLN A 80 -3.62 0.13 -0.45
N ILE A 81 -2.66 0.37 0.45
CA ILE A 81 -1.44 -0.44 0.56
C ILE A 81 -1.72 -1.62 1.50
N THR A 82 -2.26 -1.32 2.69
CA THR A 82 -2.58 -2.34 3.69
C THR A 82 -3.73 -1.91 4.61
N ARG A 83 -4.27 -2.88 5.33
CA ARG A 83 -5.39 -2.70 6.25
C ARG A 83 -5.29 -3.75 7.35
N THR A 84 -5.55 -3.35 8.59
CA THR A 84 -5.58 -4.26 9.75
C THR A 84 -6.51 -3.72 10.85
N THR A 85 -6.82 -4.54 11.84
CA THR A 85 -7.59 -4.10 13.02
C THR A 85 -6.73 -3.20 13.93
N ILE A 86 -7.36 -2.37 14.77
CA ILE A 86 -6.63 -1.54 15.74
C ILE A 86 -5.76 -2.40 16.66
N SER A 87 -6.33 -3.49 17.21
CA SER A 87 -5.58 -4.42 18.08
C SER A 87 -4.31 -4.93 17.39
N LYS A 88 -4.45 -5.43 16.16
CA LYS A 88 -3.32 -6.03 15.45
C LYS A 88 -2.26 -5.00 15.08
N PHE A 89 -2.68 -3.78 14.71
CA PHE A 89 -1.74 -2.68 14.49
C PHE A 89 -0.95 -2.35 15.76
N CYS A 90 -1.65 -2.24 16.90
CA CYS A 90 -1.01 -1.94 18.18
C CYS A 90 -0.05 -3.04 18.61
N GLU A 91 -0.40 -4.31 18.42
CA GLU A 91 0.51 -5.45 18.66
C GLU A 91 1.77 -5.38 17.80
N ILE A 92 1.62 -5.09 16.50
CA ILE A 92 2.74 -5.08 15.54
C ILE A 92 3.76 -3.98 15.87
N PHE A 93 3.30 -2.84 16.36
CA PHE A 93 4.14 -1.65 16.62
C PHE A 93 4.36 -1.35 18.10
N ASN A 94 4.00 -2.29 19.00
CA ASN A 94 4.10 -2.13 20.45
C ASN A 94 3.39 -0.86 20.97
N LEU A 95 2.16 -0.62 20.51
CA LEU A 95 1.31 0.52 20.87
C LEU A 95 0.07 0.11 21.67
N LEU A 96 0.18 -0.94 22.50
CA LEU A 96 -0.99 -1.48 23.22
C LEU A 96 -1.65 -0.45 24.14
N GLU A 97 -0.87 0.46 24.72
CA GLU A 97 -1.36 1.56 25.55
C GLU A 97 -2.25 2.54 24.77
N LEU A 98 -2.02 2.69 23.45
CA LEU A 98 -2.81 3.57 22.59
C LEU A 98 -4.10 2.91 22.06
N LYS A 99 -4.31 1.61 22.34
CA LYS A 99 -5.40 0.83 21.76
C LYS A 99 -6.79 1.37 22.11
N SER A 100 -7.01 1.78 23.37
CA SER A 100 -8.28 2.39 23.82
C SER A 100 -8.49 3.73 23.11
N THR A 101 -7.49 4.61 23.15
CA THR A 101 -7.54 5.92 22.49
C THR A 101 -7.85 5.81 20.99
N LEU A 102 -7.18 4.90 20.26
CA LEU A 102 -7.45 4.69 18.84
C LEU A 102 -8.87 4.15 18.59
N THR A 103 -9.34 3.24 19.45
CA THR A 103 -10.71 2.72 19.40
C THR A 103 -11.71 3.86 19.53
N ASP A 104 -11.58 4.68 20.57
CA ASP A 104 -12.51 5.77 20.86
C ASP A 104 -12.55 6.80 19.74
N LEU A 105 -11.38 7.22 19.24
CA LEU A 105 -11.27 8.14 18.10
C LEU A 105 -11.94 7.58 16.84
N PHE A 106 -11.78 6.28 16.57
CA PHE A 106 -12.36 5.66 15.39
C PHE A 106 -13.88 5.48 15.53
N LEU A 107 -14.37 5.18 16.72
CA LEU A 107 -15.79 5.11 17.03
C LEU A 107 -16.44 6.50 16.97
N GLU A 108 -15.79 7.53 17.51
CA GLU A 108 -16.26 8.91 17.40
C GLU A 108 -16.36 9.34 15.93
N LYS A 109 -15.30 9.10 15.15
CA LYS A 109 -15.29 9.35 13.69
C LYS A 109 -16.31 8.50 12.94
N SER A 110 -16.71 7.34 13.47
CA SER A 110 -17.76 6.49 12.89
C SER A 110 -19.14 7.10 13.08
N ARG A 111 -19.40 7.69 14.25
CA ARG A 111 -20.65 8.37 14.63
C ARG A 111 -20.78 9.71 13.94
N ASN A 112 -19.68 10.46 13.82
CA ASN A 112 -19.64 11.74 13.12
C ASN A 112 -18.56 11.76 12.04
N SER A 113 -18.96 11.56 10.78
CA SER A 113 -18.02 11.56 9.65
C SER A 113 -17.35 12.92 9.38
N ARG A 114 -17.84 14.03 9.96
CA ARG A 114 -17.29 15.38 9.76
C ARG A 114 -16.15 15.72 10.72
N THR A 115 -16.01 15.04 11.86
CA THR A 115 -14.93 15.29 12.83
C THR A 115 -13.57 14.92 12.24
N LYS A 116 -12.47 15.45 12.79
CA LYS A 116 -11.13 14.97 12.44
C LYS A 116 -10.95 13.54 12.96
N THR A 117 -10.24 12.68 12.24
CA THR A 117 -9.91 11.33 12.76
C THR A 117 -9.01 11.45 14.00
N PHE A 118 -8.03 12.35 13.94
CA PHE A 118 -7.17 12.74 15.05
C PHE A 118 -7.33 14.26 15.29
N PRO A 119 -8.06 14.68 16.34
CA PRO A 119 -8.24 16.08 16.73
C PRO A 119 -6.92 16.82 17.00
N ASP A 120 -6.89 18.14 16.81
CA ASP A 120 -5.64 18.92 16.85
C ASP A 120 -4.95 18.88 18.23
N ASN A 121 -5.71 18.82 19.31
CA ASN A 121 -5.19 18.78 20.68
C ASN A 121 -4.40 17.51 21.02
N ILE A 122 -4.53 16.42 20.24
CA ILE A 122 -3.76 15.19 20.46
C ILE A 122 -2.62 14.99 19.44
N GLN A 123 -2.53 15.83 18.40
CA GLN A 123 -1.62 15.61 17.29
C GLN A 123 -0.14 15.63 17.69
N SER A 124 0.26 16.55 18.58
CA SER A 124 1.64 16.61 19.08
C SER A 124 2.05 15.35 19.83
N HIS A 125 1.14 14.80 20.66
CA HIS A 125 1.37 13.54 21.35
C HIS A 125 1.48 12.37 20.37
N LEU A 126 0.59 12.29 19.37
CA LEU A 126 0.66 11.26 18.34
C LEU A 126 1.94 11.39 17.49
N ILE A 127 2.42 12.59 17.18
CA ILE A 127 3.73 12.76 16.51
C ILE A 127 4.84 12.12 17.34
N SER A 128 4.88 12.38 18.66
CA SER A 128 5.91 11.79 19.54
C SER A 128 5.90 10.25 19.54
N ILE A 129 4.74 9.64 19.32
CA ILE A 129 4.57 8.18 19.25
C ILE A 129 4.88 7.62 17.86
N PHE A 130 4.36 8.24 16.81
CA PHE A 130 4.41 7.69 15.45
C PHE A 130 5.72 8.03 14.71
N GLN A 131 6.37 9.15 15.06
CA GLN A 131 7.60 9.60 14.41
C GLN A 131 8.75 8.59 14.54
N PRO A 132 9.03 8.00 15.73
CA PRO A 132 10.09 7.00 15.88
C PRO A 132 9.86 5.71 15.09
N ILE A 133 8.60 5.32 14.87
CA ILE A 133 8.21 4.06 14.22
C ILE A 133 7.80 4.22 12.75
N SER A 134 7.82 5.43 12.18
CA SER A 134 7.32 5.70 10.84
C SER A 134 8.00 4.85 9.76
N ARG A 135 9.32 4.62 9.88
CA ARG A 135 10.08 3.73 8.99
C ARG A 135 9.60 2.27 9.07
N GLN A 136 9.28 1.79 10.27
CA GLN A 136 8.76 0.45 10.47
C GLN A 136 7.36 0.32 9.87
N ILE A 137 6.50 1.33 10.07
CA ILE A 137 5.16 1.39 9.48
C ILE A 137 5.24 1.34 7.95
N LEU A 138 6.13 2.13 7.32
CA LEU A 138 6.32 2.10 5.87
C LEU A 138 6.76 0.71 5.39
N SER A 139 7.78 0.14 6.02
CA SER A 139 8.31 -1.18 5.66
C SER A 139 7.24 -2.28 5.79
N TRP A 140 6.48 -2.26 6.88
CA TRP A 140 5.36 -3.17 7.11
C TRP A 140 4.24 -3.01 6.10
N SER A 141 3.90 -1.75 5.76
CA SER A 141 2.84 -1.42 4.82
C SER A 141 3.17 -1.98 3.44
N PHE A 142 4.35 -1.65 2.93
CA PHE A 142 4.77 -1.94 1.57
C PHE A 142 5.40 -3.32 1.35
N SER A 143 5.96 -3.99 2.36
CA SER A 143 6.77 -5.19 2.10
C SER A 143 6.77 -6.23 3.23
N TYR A 144 5.84 -6.17 4.20
CA TYR A 144 5.69 -7.10 5.35
C TYR A 144 6.78 -8.20 5.46
N LYS A 145 7.81 -7.96 6.30
CA LYS A 145 8.94 -8.89 6.55
C LYS A 145 9.83 -9.26 5.34
N LYS A 146 10.06 -8.32 4.41
CA LYS A 146 11.17 -8.26 3.41
C LYS A 146 10.93 -8.95 2.06
N SER A 147 9.79 -9.56 1.79
CA SER A 147 9.65 -10.37 0.56
C SER A 147 9.48 -9.56 -0.72
N ARG A 148 9.07 -8.28 -0.70
CA ARG A 148 8.77 -7.55 -1.95
C ARG A 148 9.96 -6.78 -2.51
N GLU A 149 10.35 -7.10 -3.73
CA GLU A 149 11.47 -6.48 -4.43
C GLU A 149 11.03 -5.33 -5.35
N ILE A 150 9.84 -5.41 -5.96
CA ILE A 150 9.31 -4.34 -6.82
C ILE A 150 7.89 -3.90 -6.47
N LEU A 151 7.63 -2.60 -6.63
CA LEU A 151 6.29 -2.01 -6.69
C LEU A 151 5.97 -1.72 -8.15
N VAL A 152 4.82 -2.22 -8.61
CA VAL A 152 4.31 -2.05 -9.95
C VAL A 152 3.00 -1.26 -9.89
N LEU A 153 2.95 -0.13 -10.58
CA LEU A 153 1.75 0.69 -10.70
C LEU A 153 1.18 0.58 -12.10
N PHE A 154 -0.10 0.24 -12.22
CA PHE A 154 -0.81 0.17 -13.51
C PHE A 154 -1.70 1.40 -13.68
N GLU A 155 -1.36 2.25 -14.65
CA GLU A 155 -2.15 3.42 -15.04
C GLU A 155 -3.22 3.01 -16.04
N GLN A 156 -4.48 2.97 -15.59
CA GLN A 156 -5.59 2.41 -16.37
C GLN A 156 -5.92 3.17 -17.65
N GLU A 157 -5.67 4.48 -17.67
CA GLU A 157 -6.05 5.35 -18.80
C GLU A 157 -5.05 5.23 -19.96
N THR A 158 -3.77 5.07 -19.64
CA THR A 158 -2.72 4.92 -20.65
C THR A 158 -2.39 3.46 -20.94
N GLY A 159 -2.80 2.53 -20.09
CA GLY A 159 -2.38 1.12 -20.17
C GLY A 159 -0.91 0.90 -19.80
N SER A 160 -0.32 1.83 -19.03
CA SER A 160 1.11 1.78 -18.69
C SER A 160 1.37 1.10 -17.35
N PHE A 161 2.41 0.27 -17.30
CA PHE A 161 3.03 -0.19 -16.07
C PHE A 161 4.25 0.67 -15.72
N LEU A 162 4.35 1.07 -14.45
CA LEU A 162 5.49 1.75 -13.86
C LEU A 162 6.10 0.83 -12.80
N ILE A 163 7.39 0.53 -12.92
CA ILE A 163 8.09 -0.42 -12.04
C ILE A 163 9.13 0.33 -11.21
N TYR A 164 9.06 0.15 -9.89
CA TYR A 164 9.96 0.77 -8.92
C TYR A 164 10.62 -0.29 -8.03
N PRO A 165 11.93 -0.19 -7.74
CA PRO A 165 12.56 -1.05 -6.75
C PRO A 165 12.05 -0.70 -5.34
N MET A 166 11.51 -1.67 -4.62
CA MET A 166 10.87 -1.45 -3.32
C MET A 166 11.84 -0.89 -2.28
N LYS A 167 13.11 -1.34 -2.31
CA LYS A 167 14.17 -0.83 -1.44
C LYS A 167 14.36 0.68 -1.62
N GLU A 168 14.39 1.14 -2.86
CA GLU A 168 14.55 2.56 -3.20
C GLU A 168 13.32 3.36 -2.83
N VAL A 169 12.12 2.82 -3.07
CA VAL A 169 10.85 3.43 -2.63
C VAL A 169 10.88 3.70 -1.13
N LEU A 170 11.21 2.69 -0.32
CA LEU A 170 11.28 2.84 1.15
C LEU A 170 12.37 3.82 1.61
N GLN A 171 13.49 3.88 0.89
CA GLN A 171 14.56 4.84 1.15
C GLN A 171 14.15 6.28 0.79
N LYS A 172 13.39 6.47 -0.30
CA LYS A 172 13.06 7.79 -0.85
C LYS A 172 11.90 8.49 -0.15
N ILE A 173 10.86 7.75 0.31
CA ILE A 173 9.70 8.35 1.00
C ILE A 173 10.16 9.14 2.23
N ASN A 174 9.76 10.41 2.37
CA ASN A 174 9.98 11.17 3.60
C ASN A 174 9.27 10.49 4.79
N LYS A 175 9.94 10.39 5.95
CA LYS A 175 9.47 9.69 7.16
C LYS A 175 8.87 10.64 8.21
N GLU A 176 8.79 11.93 7.94
CA GLU A 176 8.16 12.91 8.82
C GLU A 176 6.67 12.63 8.95
N ILE A 177 6.17 12.73 10.18
CA ILE A 177 4.77 12.61 10.54
C ILE A 177 4.15 13.99 10.54
N SER A 178 3.04 14.13 9.81
CA SER A 178 2.20 15.31 9.79
C SER A 178 0.73 14.89 9.78
N PHE A 179 -0.18 15.85 9.72
CA PHE A 179 -1.62 15.59 9.61
C PHE A 179 -2.21 16.26 8.38
N THR A 180 -3.12 15.56 7.73
CA THR A 180 -3.99 16.16 6.71
C THR A 180 -4.98 17.13 7.35
N THR A 181 -5.62 17.99 6.55
CA THR A 181 -6.71 18.87 7.01
C THR A 181 -7.88 18.13 7.66
N ARG A 182 -8.09 16.85 7.32
CA ARG A 182 -9.10 15.96 7.95
C ARG A 182 -8.58 15.25 9.21
N GLY A 183 -7.40 15.62 9.68
CA GLY A 183 -6.75 15.03 10.84
C GLY A 183 -6.40 13.56 10.67
N ASN A 184 -6.11 13.08 9.46
CA ASN A 184 -5.47 11.77 9.27
C ASN A 184 -3.96 11.91 9.38
N ILE A 185 -3.28 10.93 9.97
CA ILE A 185 -1.82 10.88 10.01
C ILE A 185 -1.28 10.72 8.59
N GLN A 186 -0.24 11.47 8.28
CA GLN A 186 0.47 11.45 7.01
C GLN A 186 1.95 11.17 7.27
N ILE A 187 2.54 10.21 6.54
CA ILE A 187 3.98 9.96 6.51
C ILE A 187 4.51 10.52 5.19
N GLY A 188 5.42 11.51 5.28
CA GLY A 188 5.88 12.29 4.14
C GLY A 188 4.71 13.06 3.51
N ASN A 189 4.57 13.01 2.19
CA ASN A 189 3.44 13.65 1.49
C ASN A 189 2.43 12.66 0.90
N CYS A 190 2.86 11.40 0.72
CA CYS A 190 2.14 10.44 -0.10
C CYS A 190 1.49 9.30 0.67
N VAL A 191 1.87 9.00 1.92
CA VAL A 191 1.31 7.89 2.69
C VAL A 191 0.36 8.39 3.78
N ILE A 192 -0.84 7.83 3.85
CA ILE A 192 -1.91 8.26 4.76
C ILE A 192 -2.37 7.08 5.62
N ILE A 193 -2.38 7.28 6.94
CA ILE A 193 -2.98 6.36 7.93
C ILE A 193 -4.32 6.95 8.36
N GLN A 194 -5.40 6.19 8.16
CA GLN A 194 -6.74 6.66 8.46
C GLN A 194 -7.66 5.52 8.88
N ARG A 195 -8.82 5.86 9.45
CA ARG A 195 -9.95 4.94 9.54
C ARG A 195 -10.43 4.55 8.14
N LYS A 196 -10.68 3.26 7.91
CA LYS A 196 -11.13 2.75 6.59
C LYS A 196 -12.43 3.41 6.11
N GLY A 197 -13.42 3.51 7.00
CA GLY A 197 -14.76 3.99 6.68
C GLY A 197 -15.55 3.11 5.70
N GLY A 198 -16.77 3.56 5.39
CA GLY A 198 -17.74 2.90 4.51
C GLY A 198 -18.35 1.60 5.09
N ASN A 199 -19.44 1.13 4.48
CA ASN A 199 -20.03 -0.17 4.77
C ASN A 199 -19.52 -1.18 3.75
N GLY A 200 -18.92 -2.27 4.23
CA GLY A 200 -18.75 -3.44 3.36
C GLY A 200 -20.14 -4.02 3.08
N VAL A 201 -20.37 -4.50 1.85
CA VAL A 201 -21.65 -5.14 1.48
C VAL A 201 -21.98 -6.30 2.43
N HIS A 202 -20.95 -6.98 2.94
CA HIS A 202 -21.06 -8.11 3.86
C HIS A 202 -21.12 -7.73 5.34
N SER A 203 -21.19 -6.44 5.68
CA SER A 203 -21.12 -5.97 7.08
C SER A 203 -22.27 -5.05 7.46
N LEU A 204 -23.34 -5.06 6.66
CA LEU A 204 -24.55 -4.27 6.91
C LEU A 204 -25.24 -4.65 8.22
N HIS A 205 -25.00 -5.87 8.72
CA HIS A 205 -25.56 -6.38 9.98
C HIS A 205 -24.76 -5.96 11.22
N ILE A 206 -23.57 -5.36 11.06
CA ILE A 206 -22.75 -4.90 12.19
C ILE A 206 -22.92 -3.38 12.30
N PRO A 207 -23.33 -2.83 13.46
CA PRO A 207 -23.42 -1.39 13.67
C PRO A 207 -22.08 -0.67 13.43
N LYS A 208 -22.10 0.54 12.86
CA LYS A 208 -20.87 1.29 12.53
C LYS A 208 -20.06 1.70 13.77
N ASP A 209 -20.72 1.81 14.90
CA ASP A 209 -20.17 2.14 16.21
C ASP A 209 -19.73 0.91 17.02
N ASP A 210 -19.83 -0.30 16.44
CA ASP A 210 -19.14 -1.49 16.95
C ASP A 210 -17.71 -1.52 16.41
N ILE A 211 -16.70 -1.63 17.29
CA ILE A 211 -15.29 -1.74 16.91
C ILE A 211 -15.00 -2.93 15.98
N LYS A 212 -15.82 -3.99 16.03
CA LYS A 212 -15.74 -5.16 15.13
C LYS A 212 -16.18 -4.83 13.70
N HIS A 213 -16.87 -3.70 13.46
CA HIS A 213 -17.26 -3.30 12.12
C HIS A 213 -16.01 -3.00 11.27
N PRO A 214 -15.85 -3.58 10.06
CA PRO A 214 -14.62 -3.46 9.27
C PRO A 214 -14.34 -2.04 8.76
N GLY A 215 -15.33 -1.14 8.83
CA GLY A 215 -15.15 0.29 8.65
C GLY A 215 -14.25 0.95 9.72
N ASN A 216 -14.09 0.32 10.88
CA ASN A 216 -13.26 0.76 12.01
C ASN A 216 -11.84 0.16 11.98
N ASN A 217 -11.44 -0.45 10.87
CA ASN A 217 -10.06 -0.87 10.68
C ASN A 217 -9.14 0.32 10.36
N ILE A 218 -7.87 0.18 10.75
CA ILE A 218 -6.79 1.06 10.29
C ILE A 218 -6.50 0.72 8.83
N GLN A 219 -6.46 1.74 8.00
CA GLN A 219 -6.17 1.64 6.58
C GLN A 219 -5.03 2.57 6.21
N ILE A 220 -4.02 2.02 5.54
CA ILE A 220 -2.89 2.79 5.01
C ILE A 220 -3.05 2.91 3.50
N LYS A 221 -3.02 4.15 3.01
CA LYS A 221 -3.20 4.48 1.59
C LYS A 221 -2.03 5.26 1.03
N LEU A 222 -1.85 5.14 -0.29
CA LEU A 222 -0.89 5.90 -1.08
C LEU A 222 -1.61 6.91 -1.97
N LYS A 223 -1.19 8.17 -1.93
CA LYS A 223 -1.56 9.22 -2.91
C LYS A 223 -0.72 9.04 -4.16
N MET A 224 -1.24 8.34 -5.16
CA MET A 224 -0.48 7.90 -6.33
C MET A 224 0.13 9.06 -7.12
N LYS A 225 -0.59 10.16 -7.34
CA LYS A 225 -0.03 11.31 -8.09
C LYS A 225 1.21 11.90 -7.42
N ILE A 226 1.12 12.16 -6.12
CA ILE A 226 2.25 12.69 -5.34
C ILE A 226 3.37 11.66 -5.30
N PHE A 227 3.03 10.40 -5.05
CA PHE A 227 4.02 9.31 -5.02
C PHE A 227 4.79 9.20 -6.34
N ILE A 228 4.11 9.15 -7.49
CA ILE A 228 4.76 9.01 -8.80
C ILE A 228 5.70 10.18 -9.05
N SER A 229 5.28 11.40 -8.73
CA SER A 229 6.12 12.60 -8.85
C SER A 229 7.36 12.53 -7.94
N GLU A 230 7.21 12.12 -6.68
CA GLU A 230 8.34 11.99 -5.74
C GLU A 230 9.30 10.85 -6.10
N MET A 231 8.82 9.83 -6.80
CA MET A 231 9.58 8.62 -7.16
C MET A 231 10.13 8.63 -8.59
N GLU A 232 9.92 9.70 -9.37
CA GLU A 232 10.31 9.76 -10.79
C GLU A 232 11.78 9.35 -11.02
N ARG A 233 12.68 9.83 -10.16
CA ARG A 233 14.14 9.56 -10.26
C ARG A 233 14.55 8.13 -9.94
N ILE A 234 13.66 7.31 -9.38
CA ILE A 234 13.90 5.90 -9.04
C ILE A 234 13.02 4.95 -9.86
N LEU A 235 12.38 5.46 -10.93
CA LEU A 235 11.63 4.62 -11.86
C LEU A 235 12.60 3.68 -12.57
N LEU A 236 12.49 2.38 -12.29
CA LEU A 236 13.33 1.37 -12.93
C LEU A 236 12.92 1.16 -14.39
N ALA A 237 11.62 1.04 -14.65
CA ALA A 237 11.13 0.77 -15.98
C ALA A 237 9.67 1.21 -16.16
N LYS A 238 9.30 1.50 -17.41
CA LYS A 238 7.95 1.78 -17.85
C LYS A 238 7.69 1.08 -19.17
N TYR A 239 6.53 0.45 -19.31
CA TYR A 239 6.05 -0.07 -20.58
C TYR A 239 4.53 0.08 -20.70
N ARG A 240 4.02 0.03 -21.93
CA ARG A 240 2.60 0.14 -22.24
C ARG A 240 2.15 -1.15 -22.92
N LEU A 241 0.94 -1.61 -22.57
CA LEU A 241 0.24 -2.70 -23.25
C LEU A 241 -0.37 -2.25 -24.59
#